data_AF-A0A2Z6AJI4-F1
#
_entry.id   AF-A0A2Z6AJI4-F1
#
_cell.length_a   1.000
_cell.length_b   1.000
_cell.length_c   1.000
_cell.angle_alpha   90.00
_cell.angle_beta   90.00
_cell.angle_gamma   90.00
#
_symmetry.space_group_name_H-M   'P 1'
#
loop_
_entity.id
_entity.type
_entity.pdbx_description
1 polymer ?
#
loop_
_entity_poly.entity_id
_entity_poly.type
_entity_poly.pdbx_seq_one_letter_code
_entity_poly.pdbx_strand_id
1 'polypeptide(L)'
;MSDVPFTFRVDEALIAAFTALAEARDMSAAQMLRTAMQEAVTSEREAAAHDRWFRRQVEDAMHAADEPRTPRLSSEVIEEEWRDQKARIDSRDGP
;
A
#
# COMPACT_ATOMS: atom_id res chain seq x y z
N MET A 1 -3.59 12.04 -23.19
CA MET A 1 -4.56 12.01 -22.06
C MET A 1 -5.83 12.68 -22.55
N SER A 2 -6.95 11.96 -22.57
CA SER A 2 -8.26 12.51 -22.92
C SER A 2 -8.90 13.08 -21.65
N ASP A 3 -8.91 14.41 -21.52
CA ASP A 3 -9.72 15.06 -20.49
C ASP A 3 -11.20 14.98 -20.92
N VAL A 4 -12.02 14.41 -20.05
CA VAL A 4 -13.47 14.30 -20.24
C VAL A 4 -14.16 15.17 -19.19
N PRO A 5 -15.14 16.00 -19.55
CA PRO A 5 -15.87 16.80 -18.59
C PRO A 5 -16.64 15.91 -17.61
N PHE A 6 -16.51 16.18 -16.32
CA PHE A 6 -17.22 15.50 -15.25
C PHE A 6 -18.13 16.49 -14.54
N THR A 7 -19.44 16.40 -14.78
CA THR A 7 -20.44 17.30 -14.21
C THR A 7 -21.25 16.56 -13.17
N PHE A 8 -21.31 17.10 -11.95
CA PHE A 8 -22.10 16.55 -10.85
C PHE A 8 -22.70 17.68 -10.01
N ARG A 9 -23.76 17.38 -9.28
CA ARG A 9 -24.42 18.34 -8.40
C ARG A 9 -23.84 18.20 -7.00
N VAL A 10 -23.51 19.32 -6.39
CA VAL A 10 -23.07 19.44 -5.01
C VAL A 10 -23.86 20.53 -4.32
N ASP A 11 -23.98 20.39 -3.00
CA ASP A 11 -24.52 21.43 -2.16
C ASP A 11 -23.67 22.71 -2.25
N GLU A 12 -24.34 23.87 -2.19
CA GLU A 12 -23.69 25.17 -2.33
C GLU A 12 -22.70 25.45 -1.18
N ALA A 13 -23.04 25.04 0.04
CA ALA A 13 -22.13 25.20 1.17
C ALA A 13 -20.90 24.29 1.03
N LEU A 14 -21.08 23.10 0.44
CA LEU A 14 -19.98 22.17 0.20
C LEU A 14 -18.99 22.71 -0.85
N ILE A 15 -19.47 23.24 -1.98
CA ILE A 15 -18.56 23.79 -3.00
C ILE A 15 -17.83 25.04 -2.49
N ALA A 16 -18.49 25.87 -1.67
CA ALA A 16 -17.86 27.03 -1.05
C ALA A 16 -16.74 26.61 -0.09
N ALA A 17 -17.01 25.66 0.81
CA ALA A 17 -16.01 25.15 1.76
C ALA A 17 -14.83 24.48 1.04
N PHE A 18 -15.11 23.70 0.00
CA PHE A 18 -14.07 23.02 -0.77
C PHE A 18 -13.19 23.99 -1.56
N THR A 19 -13.78 25.06 -2.11
CA THR A 19 -13.04 26.10 -2.81
C THR A 19 -12.12 26.86 -1.87
N ALA A 20 -12.61 27.28 -0.70
CA ALA A 20 -11.80 27.95 0.32
C ALA A 20 -10.63 27.05 0.80
N LEU A 21 -10.86 25.75 0.93
CA LEU A 21 -9.82 24.78 1.30
C LEU A 21 -8.76 24.62 0.21
N ALA A 22 -9.16 24.65 -1.06
CA ALA A 22 -8.25 24.56 -2.19
C ALA A 22 -7.38 25.83 -2.29
N GLU A 23 -7.99 27.00 -2.11
CA GLU A 23 -7.30 28.30 -2.05
C GLU A 23 -6.27 28.34 -0.91
N ALA A 24 -6.62 27.84 0.28
CA ALA A 24 -5.69 27.74 1.41
C ALA A 24 -4.47 26.83 1.15
N ARG A 25 -4.52 26.01 0.10
CA ARG A 25 -3.45 25.13 -0.36
C ARG A 25 -2.80 25.59 -1.66
N ASP A 26 -3.10 26.81 -2.13
CA ASP A 26 -2.63 27.36 -3.40
C ASP A 26 -2.97 26.46 -4.62
N MET A 27 -4.11 25.75 -4.55
CA MET A 27 -4.58 24.85 -5.59
C MET A 27 -5.98 25.24 -6.06
N SER A 28 -6.31 24.99 -7.33
CA SER A 28 -7.71 25.10 -7.76
C SER A 28 -8.54 23.93 -7.23
N ALA A 29 -9.83 24.16 -6.97
CA ALA A 29 -10.77 23.11 -6.59
C ALA A 29 -10.76 21.92 -7.58
N ALA A 30 -10.64 22.19 -8.89
CA ALA A 30 -10.55 21.15 -9.90
C ALA A 30 -9.26 20.30 -9.79
N GLN A 31 -8.12 20.91 -9.44
CA GLN A 31 -6.88 20.18 -9.19
C GLN A 31 -6.99 19.33 -7.92
N MET A 32 -7.50 19.91 -6.82
CA MET A 32 -7.71 19.17 -5.57
C MET A 32 -8.65 17.98 -5.76
N LEU A 33 -9.75 18.16 -6.50
CA LEU A 33 -10.69 17.08 -6.82
C LEU A 33 -10.01 15.98 -7.65
N ARG A 34 -9.21 16.35 -8.66
CA ARG A 34 -8.47 15.38 -9.47
C ARG A 34 -7.49 14.58 -8.62
N THR A 35 -6.74 15.22 -7.72
CA THR A 35 -5.83 14.55 -6.79
C THR A 35 -6.59 13.59 -5.87
N ALA A 36 -7.68 14.05 -5.25
CA ALA A 36 -8.51 13.19 -4.40
C ALA A 36 -9.07 11.96 -5.14
N MET A 37 -9.50 12.14 -6.39
CA MET A 37 -9.97 11.02 -7.23
C MET A 37 -8.83 10.04 -7.55
N GLN A 38 -7.62 10.53 -7.85
CA GLN A 38 -6.45 9.69 -8.11
C GLN A 38 -6.02 8.90 -6.87
N GLU A 39 -6.02 9.55 -5.70
CA GLU A 39 -5.71 8.92 -4.42
C GLU A 39 -6.71 7.83 -4.07
N ALA A 40 -8.02 8.10 -4.21
CA ALA A 40 -9.06 7.11 -3.98
C ALA A 40 -8.93 5.88 -4.89
N VAL A 41 -8.69 6.09 -6.19
CA VAL A 41 -8.52 4.98 -7.15
C VAL A 41 -7.22 4.21 -6.87
N THR A 42 -6.14 4.90 -6.51
CA THR A 42 -4.86 4.26 -6.19
C THR A 42 -5.00 3.42 -4.91
N SER A 43 -5.57 3.99 -3.85
CA SER A 43 -5.78 3.31 -2.58
C SER A 43 -6.64 2.05 -2.72
N GLU A 44 -7.75 2.13 -3.46
CA GLU A 44 -8.62 0.97 -3.73
C GLU A 44 -7.89 -0.10 -4.56
N ARG A 45 -7.09 0.31 -5.55
CA ARG A 45 -6.29 -0.62 -6.35
C ARG A 45 -5.20 -1.28 -5.53
N GLU A 46 -4.51 -0.53 -4.68
CA GLU A 46 -3.47 -1.02 -3.79
C GLU A 46 -4.05 -1.98 -2.75
N ALA A 47 -5.19 -1.65 -2.14
CA ALA A 47 -5.89 -2.57 -1.24
C ALA A 47 -6.29 -3.86 -1.96
N ALA A 48 -6.88 -3.76 -3.16
CA ALA A 48 -7.28 -4.93 -3.94
C ALA A 48 -6.10 -5.72 -4.54
N ALA A 49 -4.95 -5.08 -4.76
CA ALA A 49 -3.73 -5.71 -5.24
C ALA A 49 -2.98 -6.40 -4.09
N HIS A 50 -2.86 -5.73 -2.94
CA HIS A 50 -2.31 -6.27 -1.72
C HIS A 50 -3.10 -7.50 -1.28
N ASP A 51 -4.43 -7.42 -1.27
CA ASP A 51 -5.27 -8.55 -0.88
C ASP A 51 -5.15 -9.75 -1.84
N ARG A 52 -5.06 -9.49 -3.15
CA ARG A 52 -4.80 -10.55 -4.15
C ARG A 52 -3.41 -11.17 -4.01
N TRP A 53 -2.39 -10.35 -3.81
CA TRP A 53 -1.03 -10.81 -3.57
C TRP A 53 -0.96 -11.63 -2.27
N PHE A 54 -1.57 -11.14 -1.20
CA PHE A 54 -1.57 -11.79 0.11
C PHE A 54 -2.25 -13.15 0.04
N ARG A 55 -3.43 -13.25 -0.58
CA ARG A 55 -4.11 -14.54 -0.76
C ARG A 55 -3.26 -15.53 -1.55
N ARG A 56 -2.58 -15.08 -2.62
CA ARG A 56 -1.66 -15.95 -3.37
C ARG A 56 -0.49 -16.43 -2.51
N GLN A 57 0.11 -15.55 -1.70
CA GLN A 57 1.19 -15.95 -0.78
C GLN A 57 0.72 -16.92 0.30
N VAL A 58 -0.50 -16.77 0.80
CA VAL A 58 -1.09 -17.73 1.75
C VAL A 58 -1.31 -19.09 1.09
N GLU A 59 -1.85 -19.12 -0.13
CA GLU A 59 -2.03 -20.37 -0.90
C GLU A 59 -0.69 -21.06 -1.18
N ASP A 60 0.31 -20.30 -1.64
CA ASP A 60 1.67 -20.80 -1.88
C ASP A 60 2.30 -21.37 -0.59
N ALA A 61 2.13 -20.68 0.54
CA ALA A 61 2.64 -21.12 1.84
C ALA A 61 1.91 -22.37 2.37
N MET A 62 0.60 -22.48 2.17
CA MET A 62 -0.17 -23.68 2.53
C MET A 62 0.28 -24.88 1.70
N HIS A 63 0.44 -24.70 0.38
CA HIS A 63 0.94 -25.76 -0.50
C HIS A 63 2.35 -26.21 -0.07
N ALA A 64 3.25 -25.28 0.21
CA ALA A 64 4.59 -25.59 0.70
C ALA A 64 4.55 -26.31 2.07
N ALA A 65 3.64 -25.95 2.96
CA ALA A 65 3.52 -26.62 4.27
C ALA A 65 2.97 -28.05 4.16
N ASP A 66 2.10 -28.31 3.19
CA ASP A 66 1.53 -29.64 2.91
C ASP A 66 2.49 -30.56 2.13
N GLU A 67 3.55 -30.02 1.54
CA GLU A 67 4.58 -30.82 0.86
C GLU A 67 5.37 -31.70 1.85
N PRO A 68 5.42 -33.04 1.67
CA PRO A 68 6.09 -33.95 2.59
C PRO A 68 7.60 -33.76 2.72
N ARG A 69 8.20 -33.00 1.78
CA ARG A 69 9.65 -32.71 1.74
C ARG A 69 10.02 -31.39 2.40
N THR A 70 9.04 -30.64 2.91
CA THR A 70 9.30 -29.35 3.54
C THR A 70 9.98 -29.55 4.90
N PRO A 71 11.21 -29.06 5.09
CA PRO A 71 11.92 -29.19 6.35
C PRO A 71 11.16 -28.47 7.44
N ARG A 72 10.81 -29.18 8.52
CA ARG A 72 10.28 -28.56 9.73
C ARG A 72 11.45 -28.05 10.56
N LEU A 73 11.63 -26.75 10.59
CA LEU A 73 12.64 -26.10 11.41
C LEU A 73 12.07 -25.82 12.80
N SER A 74 12.87 -26.01 13.84
CA SER A 74 12.51 -25.58 15.20
C SER A 74 12.71 -24.07 15.34
N SER A 75 12.02 -23.45 16.29
CA SER A 75 12.19 -22.02 16.60
C SER A 75 13.65 -21.69 16.91
N GLU A 76 14.35 -22.58 17.62
CA GLU A 76 15.74 -22.40 18.05
C GLU A 76 16.71 -22.30 16.86
N VAL A 77 16.54 -23.13 15.82
CA VAL A 77 17.37 -23.08 14.60
C VAL A 77 17.13 -21.78 13.83
N ILE A 78 15.88 -21.33 13.74
CA ILE A 78 15.56 -20.05 13.10
C ILE A 78 16.16 -18.89 13.89
N GLU A 79 16.01 -18.86 15.21
CA GLU A 79 16.54 -17.79 16.07
C GLU A 79 18.07 -17.67 16.01
N GLU A 80 18.77 -18.78 15.82
CA GLU A 80 20.21 -18.81 15.62
C GLU A 80 20.61 -18.24 14.24
N GLU A 81 19.94 -18.66 13.16
CA GLU A 81 20.20 -18.15 11.81
C GLU A 81 19.95 -16.62 11.71
N TRP A 82 18.89 -16.13 12.35
CA TRP A 82 18.61 -14.69 12.40
C TRP A 82 19.62 -13.90 13.24
N ARG A 83 20.17 -14.50 14.31
CA ARG A 83 21.26 -13.91 15.11
C ARG A 83 22.52 -13.72 14.25
N ASP A 84 22.89 -14.74 13.50
CA ASP A 84 24.06 -14.72 12.63
C ASP A 84 23.90 -13.75 11.46
N GLN A 85 22.69 -13.68 10.88
CA GLN A 85 22.38 -12.72 9.83
C GLN A 85 22.43 -11.27 10.33
N LYS A 86 21.92 -11.01 11.54
CA LYS A 86 21.99 -9.69 12.15
C LYS A 86 23.44 -9.28 12.45
N ALA A 87 24.25 -10.18 13.01
CA ALA A 87 25.67 -9.93 13.25
C ALA A 87 26.45 -9.61 11.95
N ARG A 88 26.10 -10.28 10.84
CA ARG A 88 26.67 -9.99 9.52
C ARG A 88 26.29 -8.60 9.00
N ILE A 89 25.03 -8.20 9.15
CA ILE A 89 24.56 -6.87 8.73
C ILE A 89 25.25 -5.80 9.58
N ASP A 90 25.28 -5.97 10.90
CA ASP A 90 25.93 -5.04 11.83
C ASP A 90 27.45 -4.94 11.58
N SER A 91 28.10 -6.02 11.17
CA SER A 91 29.52 -6.02 10.78
C SER A 91 29.80 -5.35 9.43
N ARG A 92 28.78 -5.25 8.56
CA ARG A 92 28.86 -4.58 7.25
C ARG A 92 28.57 -3.08 7.36
N ASP A 93 27.78 -2.68 8.36
CA ASP A 93 27.36 -1.31 8.62
C ASP A 93 28.05 -0.68 9.87
N GLY A 94 29.11 -1.33 10.41
CA GLY A 94 29.97 -0.78 11.48
C GLY A 94 30.94 0.29 11.00
N PRO A 95 31.34 1.25 11.88
CA PRO A 95 31.65 2.65 11.59
C PRO A 95 32.79 2.94 10.60
#